data_AF-A0A7S2JGT5-F1
#
_entry.id   AF-A0A7S2JGT5-F1
#
_cell.length_a   1.000
_cell.length_b   1.000
_cell.length_c   1.000
_cell.angle_alpha   90.00
_cell.angle_beta   90.00
_cell.angle_gamma   90.00
#
_symmetry.space_group_name_H-M   'P 1'
#
loop_
_entity.id
_entity.type
_entity.pdbx_description
1 polymer ?
#
loop_
_entity_poly.entity_id
_entity_poly.type
_entity_poly.pdbx_seq_one_letter_code
_entity_poly.pdbx_strand_id
1 'polypeptide(L)'
;AILADPSLAALPAGMPAKPLHEYQPHEVSDTPESTEAVLGQVIRWAGLCGEKTKKSAAELLARPPPKFILDVTLAVKAATGFPADIEENWPEAREERLARFQRIADTVGAVLGVAPDFDPTDVLRGKEVPKTLRLMQLLAVAAARSKPPPAQADGSARQ
;
A
#
# COMPACT_ATOMS: atom_id res chain seq x y z
N ALA A 1 -22.26 21.73 6.74
CA ALA A 1 -22.19 20.32 6.30
C ALA A 1 -20.74 20.05 5.94
N ILE A 2 -20.03 19.26 6.75
CA ILE A 2 -18.67 18.84 6.42
C ILE A 2 -18.83 17.93 5.21
N LEU A 3 -18.27 18.32 4.05
CA LEU A 3 -18.18 17.45 2.90
C LEU A 3 -17.39 16.22 3.35
N ALA A 4 -18.10 15.11 3.62
CA ALA A 4 -17.45 13.84 3.88
C ALA A 4 -16.65 13.50 2.61
N ASP A 5 -15.35 13.34 2.76
CA ASP A 5 -14.47 12.93 1.67
C ASP A 5 -15.07 11.66 1.03
N PRO A 6 -15.43 11.67 -0.27
CA PRO A 6 -16.12 10.54 -0.90
C PRO A 6 -15.28 9.26 -0.86
N SER A 7 -13.96 9.39 -0.67
CA SER A 7 -13.04 8.27 -0.49
C SER A 7 -13.17 7.57 0.87
N LEU A 8 -13.66 8.26 1.91
CA LEU A 8 -13.88 7.71 3.25
C LEU A 8 -15.22 6.95 3.33
N ALA A 9 -16.19 7.30 2.47
CA ALA A 9 -17.49 6.64 2.41
C ALA A 9 -17.46 5.21 1.84
N ALA A 10 -16.36 4.82 1.19
CA ALA A 10 -16.16 3.48 0.62
C ALA A 10 -15.44 2.50 1.57
N LEU A 11 -15.17 2.90 2.81
CA LEU A 11 -14.48 2.06 3.79
C LEU A 11 -15.42 0.97 4.37
N PRO A 12 -14.95 -0.28 4.51
CA PRO A 12 -15.74 -1.35 5.12
C PRO A 12 -15.99 -1.09 6.61
N ALA A 13 -17.01 -1.76 7.15
CA ALA A 13 -17.37 -1.67 8.56
C ALA A 13 -16.19 -2.05 9.47
N GLY A 14 -15.87 -1.19 10.44
CA GLY A 14 -14.75 -1.37 11.37
C GLY A 14 -13.48 -0.60 11.01
N MET A 15 -13.42 0.03 9.82
CA MET A 15 -12.33 0.93 9.45
C MET A 15 -12.57 2.36 9.99
N PRO A 16 -11.51 3.08 10.42
CA PRO A 16 -11.63 4.46 10.87
C PRO A 16 -12.06 5.42 9.76
N ALA A 17 -13.11 6.20 9.97
CA ALA A 17 -13.54 7.24 9.03
C ALA A 17 -12.69 8.53 9.15
N LYS A 18 -11.37 8.39 9.04
CA LYS A 18 -10.38 9.48 9.10
C LYS A 18 -9.36 9.37 7.96
N PRO A 19 -8.61 10.43 7.66
CA PRO A 19 -7.52 10.38 6.68
C PRO A 19 -6.49 9.29 6.99
N LEU A 20 -5.95 8.63 5.95
CA LEU A 20 -4.96 7.55 6.11
C LEU A 20 -3.71 7.94 6.88
N HIS A 21 -3.24 9.20 6.78
CA HIS A 21 -2.06 9.62 7.51
C HIS A 21 -2.26 9.61 9.05
N GLU A 22 -3.52 9.63 9.52
CA GLU A 22 -3.90 9.57 10.93
C GLU A 22 -4.15 8.13 11.43
N TYR A 23 -4.12 7.12 10.56
CA TYR A 23 -4.29 5.71 10.94
C TYR A 23 -3.10 5.23 11.78
N GLN A 24 -3.38 4.51 12.85
CA GLN A 24 -2.41 3.78 13.65
C GLN A 24 -2.21 2.36 13.12
N PRO A 25 -1.04 1.73 13.33
CA PRO A 25 -0.76 0.39 12.80
C PRO A 25 -1.66 -0.74 13.32
N HIS A 26 -2.42 -0.52 14.40
CA HIS A 26 -3.40 -1.47 14.93
C HIS A 26 -4.82 -1.25 14.38
N GLU A 27 -5.05 -0.15 13.66
CA GLU A 27 -6.35 0.17 13.06
C GLU A 27 -6.51 -0.40 11.64
N VAL A 28 -5.42 -0.89 11.04
CA VAL A 28 -5.50 -1.70 9.82
C VAL A 28 -5.94 -3.12 10.18
N SER A 29 -6.61 -3.78 9.24
CA SER A 29 -7.00 -5.19 9.38
C SER A 29 -6.06 -6.07 8.55
N ASP A 30 -6.56 -7.20 8.07
CA ASP A 30 -5.85 -8.16 7.25
C ASP A 30 -6.78 -8.83 6.22
N THR A 31 -7.93 -8.20 5.91
CA THR A 31 -8.91 -8.75 4.96
C THR A 31 -8.73 -8.18 3.54
N PRO A 32 -9.13 -8.92 2.48
CA PRO A 32 -9.07 -8.44 1.10
C PRO A 32 -9.87 -7.14 0.90
N GLU A 33 -11.09 -7.07 1.41
CA GLU A 33 -12.01 -5.92 1.26
C GLU A 33 -11.40 -4.63 1.84
N SER A 34 -10.89 -4.74 3.07
CA SER A 34 -10.18 -3.65 3.74
C SER A 34 -8.92 -3.21 3.00
N THR A 35 -8.16 -4.16 2.48
CA THR A 35 -6.96 -3.89 1.72
C THR A 35 -7.29 -3.16 0.41
N GLU A 36 -8.34 -3.59 -0.27
CA GLU A 36 -8.83 -2.97 -1.50
C GLU A 36 -9.25 -1.50 -1.25
N ALA A 37 -10.01 -1.27 -0.19
CA ALA A 37 -10.51 0.05 0.17
C ALA A 37 -9.37 0.99 0.59
N VAL A 38 -8.45 0.53 1.45
CA VAL A 38 -7.31 1.34 1.95
C VAL A 38 -6.36 1.71 0.81
N LEU A 39 -5.96 0.74 -0.02
CA LEU A 39 -5.09 1.02 -1.17
C LEU A 39 -5.81 1.88 -2.23
N GLY A 40 -7.12 1.72 -2.39
CA GLY A 40 -7.92 2.53 -3.31
C GLY A 40 -7.94 4.04 -3.00
N GLN A 41 -7.56 4.44 -1.78
CA GLN A 41 -7.37 5.85 -1.43
C GLN A 41 -6.04 6.42 -1.95
N VAL A 42 -5.08 5.56 -2.31
CA VAL A 42 -3.73 5.94 -2.73
C VAL A 42 -3.48 5.66 -4.22
N ILE A 43 -3.95 4.52 -4.72
CA ILE A 43 -3.71 4.06 -6.09
C ILE A 43 -5.01 3.85 -6.87
N ARG A 44 -4.89 3.74 -8.19
CA ARG A 44 -5.99 3.31 -9.07
C ARG A 44 -5.83 1.83 -9.39
N TRP A 45 -6.91 1.07 -9.23
CA TRP A 45 -6.93 -0.37 -9.55
C TRP A 45 -6.92 -0.65 -11.06
N ALA A 46 -7.48 0.26 -11.86
CA ALA A 46 -7.50 0.13 -13.30
C ALA A 46 -6.07 0.11 -13.87
N GLY A 47 -5.73 -0.93 -14.63
CA GLY A 47 -4.40 -1.09 -15.23
C GLY A 47 -3.34 -1.69 -14.31
N LEU A 48 -3.65 -1.97 -13.04
CA LEU A 48 -2.74 -2.63 -12.11
C LEU A 48 -2.47 -4.07 -12.61
N CYS A 49 -1.19 -4.49 -12.64
CA CYS A 49 -0.68 -5.73 -13.27
C CYS A 49 -0.72 -5.80 -14.81
N GLY A 50 -1.01 -4.67 -15.48
CA GLY A 50 -1.05 -4.55 -16.93
C GLY A 50 -2.23 -5.26 -17.60
N GLU A 51 -2.41 -5.04 -18.91
CA GLU A 51 -3.54 -5.56 -19.70
C GLU A 51 -3.59 -7.11 -19.80
N LYS A 52 -2.56 -7.80 -19.31
CA LYS A 52 -2.45 -9.26 -19.37
C LYS A 52 -3.20 -9.97 -18.24
N THR A 53 -3.51 -9.29 -17.13
CA THR A 53 -4.31 -9.90 -16.07
C THR A 53 -5.80 -9.75 -16.37
N LYS A 54 -6.56 -10.86 -16.23
CA LYS A 54 -8.03 -10.84 -16.30
C LYS A 54 -8.70 -10.84 -14.92
N LYS A 55 -7.90 -10.91 -13.86
CA LYS A 55 -8.38 -11.00 -12.47
C LYS A 55 -8.64 -9.62 -11.91
N SER A 56 -9.74 -9.49 -11.19
CA SER A 56 -10.07 -8.31 -10.38
C SER A 56 -9.11 -8.14 -9.20
N ALA A 57 -9.12 -6.94 -8.59
CA ALA A 57 -8.36 -6.66 -7.37
C ALA A 57 -8.75 -7.63 -6.24
N ALA A 58 -10.05 -7.83 -6.02
CA ALA A 58 -10.58 -8.79 -5.05
C ALA A 58 -10.04 -10.22 -5.26
N GLU A 59 -9.99 -10.72 -6.50
CA GLU A 59 -9.45 -12.05 -6.81
C GLU A 59 -7.95 -12.16 -6.54
N LEU A 60 -7.18 -11.09 -6.79
CA LEU A 60 -5.76 -11.05 -6.50
C LEU A 60 -5.51 -10.95 -5.00
N LEU A 61 -6.29 -10.16 -4.27
CA LEU A 61 -6.16 -10.00 -2.82
C LEU A 61 -6.59 -11.24 -2.02
N ALA A 62 -7.50 -12.07 -2.57
CA ALA A 62 -7.84 -13.36 -1.96
C ALA A 62 -6.63 -14.31 -1.87
N ARG A 63 -5.68 -14.21 -2.82
CA ARG A 63 -4.42 -14.96 -2.80
C ARG A 63 -3.34 -14.20 -3.57
N PRO A 64 -2.66 -13.22 -2.94
CA PRO A 64 -1.76 -12.30 -3.62
C PRO A 64 -0.55 -13.02 -4.22
N PRO A 65 -0.39 -13.02 -5.56
CA PRO A 65 0.83 -13.50 -6.19
C PRO A 65 2.03 -12.64 -5.77
N PRO A 66 3.24 -13.19 -5.64
CA PRO A 66 4.42 -12.39 -5.24
C PRO A 66 4.66 -11.15 -6.12
N LYS A 67 4.46 -11.29 -7.44
CA LYS A 67 4.59 -10.17 -8.39
C LYS A 67 3.55 -9.07 -8.14
N PHE A 68 2.33 -9.44 -7.77
CA PHE A 68 1.25 -8.49 -7.48
C PHE A 68 1.60 -7.55 -6.32
N ILE A 69 2.27 -8.06 -5.29
CA ILE A 69 2.72 -7.26 -4.15
C ILE A 69 3.69 -6.17 -4.62
N LEU A 70 4.59 -6.51 -5.55
CA LEU A 70 5.49 -5.52 -6.16
C LEU A 70 4.71 -4.54 -7.03
N ASP A 71 3.78 -5.00 -7.87
CA ASP A 71 2.96 -4.12 -8.73
C ASP A 71 2.16 -3.10 -7.89
N VAL A 72 1.59 -3.52 -6.76
CA VAL A 72 0.95 -2.62 -5.77
C VAL A 72 1.98 -1.63 -5.21
N THR A 73 3.15 -2.11 -4.78
CA THR A 73 4.19 -1.25 -4.21
C THR A 73 4.66 -0.19 -5.20
N LEU A 74 4.83 -0.56 -6.47
CA LEU A 74 5.22 0.37 -7.54
C LEU A 74 4.10 1.35 -7.89
N ALA A 75 2.84 0.94 -7.83
CA ALA A 75 1.71 1.86 -7.99
C ALA A 75 1.66 2.89 -6.85
N VAL A 76 1.90 2.46 -5.59
CA VAL A 76 1.99 3.38 -4.44
C VAL A 76 3.17 4.33 -4.61
N LYS A 77 4.33 3.83 -5.03
CA LYS A 77 5.52 4.63 -5.36
C LYS A 77 5.22 5.66 -6.44
N ALA A 78 4.59 5.27 -7.54
CA ALA A 78 4.24 6.19 -8.61
C ALA A 78 3.26 7.28 -8.15
N ALA A 79 2.31 6.93 -7.27
CA ALA A 79 1.31 7.85 -6.77
C ALA A 79 1.81 8.82 -5.67
N THR A 80 2.82 8.40 -4.89
CA THR A 80 3.21 9.11 -3.65
C THR A 80 4.69 9.46 -3.55
N GLY A 81 5.54 8.87 -4.39
CA GLY A 81 7.00 8.89 -4.24
C GLY A 81 7.55 7.91 -3.19
N PHE A 82 6.68 7.16 -2.49
CA PHE A 82 7.06 6.23 -1.43
C PHE A 82 6.68 4.77 -1.77
N PRO A 83 7.55 3.78 -1.51
CA PRO A 83 8.94 3.92 -1.08
C PRO A 83 9.85 4.33 -2.25
N ALA A 84 10.81 5.22 -2.02
CA ALA A 84 11.66 5.76 -3.09
C ALA A 84 12.60 4.68 -3.69
N ASP A 85 13.21 3.86 -2.83
CA ASP A 85 14.29 2.92 -3.18
C ASP A 85 13.82 1.50 -3.53
N ILE A 86 12.68 1.39 -4.22
CA ILE A 86 12.18 0.12 -4.77
C ILE A 86 12.35 0.11 -6.28
N GLU A 87 13.07 -0.90 -6.77
CA GLU A 87 13.30 -1.14 -8.19
C GLU A 87 12.05 -1.74 -8.87
N GLU A 88 11.82 -1.32 -10.12
CA GLU A 88 10.63 -1.68 -10.91
C GLU A 88 10.70 -3.10 -11.48
N ASN A 89 11.90 -3.56 -11.84
CA ASN A 89 12.09 -4.86 -12.49
C ASN A 89 11.88 -6.02 -11.53
N TRP A 90 11.07 -7.01 -11.88
CA TRP A 90 10.90 -8.20 -11.05
C TRP A 90 12.21 -9.01 -10.96
N PRO A 91 12.73 -9.32 -9.75
CA PRO A 91 14.00 -10.04 -9.62
C PRO A 91 13.91 -11.47 -10.13
N GLU A 92 14.97 -11.97 -10.77
CA GLU A 92 15.05 -13.35 -11.22
C GLU A 92 15.46 -14.31 -10.08
N ALA A 93 16.45 -13.93 -9.28
CA ALA A 93 16.91 -14.74 -8.18
C ALA A 93 15.92 -14.72 -7.01
N ARG A 94 15.78 -15.89 -6.35
CA ARG A 94 14.92 -16.04 -5.16
C ARG A 94 15.37 -15.11 -4.03
N GLU A 95 16.67 -15.01 -3.77
CA GLU A 95 17.23 -14.24 -2.67
C GLU A 95 16.96 -12.74 -2.84
N GLU A 96 17.06 -12.22 -4.06
CA GLU A 96 16.72 -10.83 -4.37
C GLU A 96 15.23 -10.53 -4.14
N ARG A 97 14.33 -11.48 -4.42
CA ARG A 97 12.89 -11.33 -4.11
C ARG A 97 12.64 -11.25 -2.62
N LEU A 98 13.30 -12.11 -1.84
CA LEU A 98 13.19 -12.10 -0.37
C LEU A 98 13.70 -10.79 0.20
N ALA A 99 14.89 -10.36 -0.24
CA ALA A 99 15.48 -9.08 0.17
C ALA A 99 14.59 -7.89 -0.19
N ARG A 100 13.91 -7.94 -1.35
CA ARG A 100 12.99 -6.88 -1.76
C ARG A 100 11.75 -6.82 -0.88
N PHE A 101 11.14 -7.95 -0.57
CA PHE A 101 9.99 -7.99 0.35
C PHE A 101 10.37 -7.55 1.76
N GLN A 102 11.54 -7.97 2.25
CA GLN A 102 12.05 -7.51 3.54
C GLN A 102 12.24 -5.98 3.54
N ARG A 103 12.87 -5.43 2.50
CA ARG A 103 13.07 -3.98 2.38
C ARG A 103 11.76 -3.19 2.38
N ILE A 104 10.71 -3.70 1.74
CA ILE A 104 9.37 -3.08 1.79
C ILE A 104 8.87 -3.05 3.25
N ALA A 105 8.92 -4.18 3.95
CA ALA A 105 8.50 -4.27 5.35
C ALA A 105 9.32 -3.33 6.27
N ASP A 106 10.63 -3.31 6.13
CA ASP A 106 11.52 -2.45 6.92
C ASP A 106 11.23 -0.96 6.68
N THR A 107 11.01 -0.57 5.42
CA THR A 107 10.73 0.83 5.05
C THR A 107 9.39 1.29 5.61
N VAL A 108 8.36 0.43 5.53
CA VAL A 108 7.06 0.69 6.17
C VAL A 108 7.20 0.77 7.68
N GLY A 109 7.92 -0.16 8.28
CA GLY A 109 8.15 -0.22 9.72
C GLY A 109 8.86 1.01 10.27
N ALA A 110 9.87 1.51 9.56
CA ALA A 110 10.61 2.72 9.92
C ALA A 110 9.72 3.97 9.97
N VAL A 111 8.79 4.13 9.02
CA VAL A 111 7.85 5.27 8.98
C VAL A 111 6.79 5.17 10.08
N LEU A 112 6.33 3.95 10.39
CA LEU A 112 5.24 3.73 11.33
C LEU A 112 5.71 3.47 12.77
N GLY A 113 7.00 3.30 13.00
CA GLY A 113 7.56 2.98 14.31
C GLY A 113 7.17 1.58 14.81
N VAL A 114 6.95 0.63 13.89
CA VAL A 114 6.57 -0.75 14.20
C VAL A 114 7.43 -1.74 13.42
N ALA A 115 7.57 -2.95 13.92
CA ALA A 115 8.10 -4.06 13.12
C ALA A 115 6.89 -4.84 12.56
N PRO A 116 6.62 -4.79 11.24
CA PRO A 116 5.54 -5.59 10.66
C PRO A 116 5.80 -7.08 10.89
N ASP A 117 4.80 -7.80 11.42
CA ASP A 117 4.85 -9.26 11.50
C ASP A 117 4.71 -9.83 10.08
N PHE A 118 5.85 -10.15 9.46
CA PHE A 118 5.96 -10.48 8.04
C PHE A 118 7.15 -11.40 7.79
N ASP A 119 6.93 -12.53 7.12
CA ASP A 119 7.99 -13.43 6.66
C ASP A 119 8.08 -13.45 5.11
N PRO A 120 9.18 -12.94 4.52
CA PRO A 120 9.36 -12.93 3.07
C PRO A 120 9.30 -14.30 2.40
N THR A 121 9.71 -15.37 3.10
CA THR A 121 9.77 -16.73 2.55
C THR A 121 8.37 -17.31 2.38
N ASP A 122 7.50 -17.14 3.38
CA ASP A 122 6.13 -17.59 3.34
C ASP A 122 5.29 -16.77 2.36
N VAL A 123 5.52 -15.45 2.28
CA VAL A 123 4.89 -14.58 1.27
C VAL A 123 5.26 -15.02 -0.15
N LEU A 124 6.55 -15.29 -0.40
CA LEU A 124 7.00 -15.78 -1.72
C LEU A 124 6.37 -17.13 -2.08
N ARG A 125 6.00 -17.95 -1.09
CA ARG A 125 5.28 -19.22 -1.26
C ARG A 125 3.76 -19.05 -1.35
N GLY A 126 3.24 -17.82 -1.24
CA GLY A 126 1.81 -17.53 -1.22
C GLY A 126 1.10 -18.03 0.04
N LYS A 127 1.82 -18.08 1.17
CA LYS A 127 1.31 -18.33 2.52
C LYS A 127 1.14 -16.99 3.26
N GLU A 128 0.57 -17.06 4.46
CA GLU A 128 0.38 -15.89 5.35
C GLU A 128 -0.32 -14.71 4.65
N VAL A 129 -1.38 -15.02 3.90
CA VAL A 129 -2.19 -14.02 3.19
C VAL A 129 -2.62 -12.87 4.11
N PRO A 130 -3.12 -13.10 5.35
CA PRO A 130 -3.49 -12.01 6.25
C PRO A 130 -2.34 -11.04 6.54
N LYS A 131 -1.12 -11.54 6.80
CA LYS A 131 0.05 -10.71 7.07
C LYS A 131 0.51 -9.94 5.84
N THR A 132 0.41 -10.57 4.66
CA THR A 132 0.69 -9.91 3.38
C THR A 132 -0.28 -8.74 3.13
N LEU A 133 -1.58 -8.98 3.36
CA LEU A 133 -2.63 -7.97 3.23
C LEU A 133 -2.42 -6.82 4.22
N ARG A 134 -2.09 -7.15 5.47
CA ARG A 134 -1.75 -6.16 6.50
C ARG A 134 -0.55 -5.31 6.10
N LEU A 135 0.52 -5.90 5.58
CA LEU A 135 1.68 -5.14 5.10
C LEU A 135 1.28 -4.15 3.99
N MET A 136 0.42 -4.55 3.04
CA MET A 136 -0.04 -3.65 1.97
C MET A 136 -0.92 -2.50 2.49
N GLN A 137 -1.75 -2.75 3.51
CA GLN A 137 -2.48 -1.68 4.19
C GLN A 137 -1.54 -0.71 4.91
N LEU A 138 -0.56 -1.24 5.65
CA LEU A 138 0.46 -0.42 6.32
C LEU A 138 1.30 0.38 5.33
N LEU A 139 1.58 -0.17 4.14
CA LEU A 139 2.26 0.53 3.06
C LEU A 139 1.47 1.79 2.64
N ALA A 140 0.16 1.68 2.47
CA ALA A 140 -0.69 2.83 2.13
C ALA A 140 -0.67 3.92 3.22
N VAL A 141 -0.73 3.50 4.49
CA VAL A 141 -0.65 4.41 5.65
C VAL A 141 0.71 5.09 5.72
N ALA A 142 1.80 4.33 5.55
CA ALA A 142 3.16 4.87 5.53
C ALA A 142 3.34 5.88 4.38
N ALA A 143 2.88 5.54 3.18
CA ALA A 143 2.92 6.43 2.03
C ALA A 143 2.14 7.74 2.27
N ALA A 144 0.97 7.67 2.91
CA ALA A 144 0.19 8.85 3.27
C ALA A 144 0.90 9.75 4.28
N ARG A 145 1.69 9.19 5.21
CA ARG A 145 2.51 9.95 6.17
C ARG A 145 3.80 10.51 5.56
N SER A 146 4.37 9.81 4.58
CA SER A 146 5.60 10.22 3.90
C SER A 146 5.37 11.22 2.76
N LYS A 147 4.11 11.47 2.38
CA LYS A 147 3.81 12.49 1.37
C LYS A 147 4.26 13.85 1.91
N PRO A 148 5.15 14.59 1.21
CA PRO A 148 5.40 15.97 1.57
C PRO A 148 4.07 16.73 1.50
N PRO A 149 3.79 17.69 2.40
CA PRO A 149 2.59 18.51 2.29
C PRO A 149 2.53 19.05 0.86
N PRO A 150 1.33 19.13 0.24
CA PRO A 150 1.20 19.79 -1.05
C PRO A 150 1.88 21.15 -0.87
N ALA A 151 2.89 21.44 -1.70
CA ALA A 151 3.49 22.76 -1.71
C ALA A 151 2.32 23.73 -1.77
N GLN A 152 2.07 24.46 -0.68
CA GLN A 152 1.16 25.58 -0.73
C GLN A 152 1.73 26.40 -1.88
N ALA A 153 0.96 26.50 -2.97
CA ALA A 153 1.26 27.42 -4.03
C ALA A 153 1.28 28.77 -3.33
N ASP A 154 2.50 29.20 -2.98
CA ASP A 154 2.78 30.50 -2.41
C ASP A 154 2.37 31.46 -3.51
N GLY A 155 1.10 31.85 -3.48
CA GLY A 155 0.58 33.01 -4.15
C GLY A 155 1.22 34.21 -3.49
N SER A 156 2.53 34.39 -3.69
CA SER A 156 3.19 35.67 -3.60
C SER A 156 2.70 36.50 -4.79
N ALA A 157 1.44 36.93 -4.66
CA ALA A 157 1.02 38.23 -5.13
C ALA A 157 1.87 39.26 -4.38
N ARG A 158 2.96 39.72 -5.00
CA ARG A 158 3.63 40.95 -4.61
C ARG A 158 4.08 41.70 -5.85
N GLN A 159 3.24 42.69 -6.15
CA GLN A 159 3.52 44.06 -6.63
C GLN A 159 4.35 44.22 -7.91
#